data_AF-A0A6L8W8P2-F1
#
_entry.id   AF-A0A6L8W8P2-F1
#
_cell.length_a   1.000
_cell.length_b   1.000
_cell.length_c   1.000
_cell.angle_alpha   90.00
_cell.angle_beta   90.00
_cell.angle_gamma   90.00
#
_symmetry.space_group_name_H-M   'P 1'
#
loop_
_entity.id
_entity.type
_entity.pdbx_description
1 polymer ?
#
loop_
_entity_poly.entity_id
_entity_poly.type
_entity_poly.pdbx_seq_one_letter_code
_entity_poly.pdbx_strand_id
1 'polypeptide(L)'
;MRLKPTHNTLNKEVILFKGRKYQGVRDLYHNSGVTPAVGVATVCGRLRRRLLKKAHLTEEDYAECIELSADEYKRRFRVRKTWVSIENAKHDLRQLYEGLPEPAVKYATFRTRVKSVEKRFSLSFEKIKQAACSDYNTWSNLYGGGRRRKFDYLGDFYPNARGEYPSFTAFLKKIGRYEDRAYLKQRKKMKWDIDVALEEPAIPATDRLGRIYKIVQLSTGKVYVGLTINSLEQRYASHLTSANSKSSISPLHKALQEFGPDDFELEELEANLEINVLGRKEKYWISALNSVVPNGFNANRGGTIGGSRGKPIVIMGVKYPSRVEAANLLSLKLDLAPHVILTRLARGQILPKTARKMSRHPDAGTKFFRIWKSLINGVRNGTRSGPISSRWQNYDNWSADVLPSYIEEYQLVRIDDTKAWEIENFKWVTIQQKVERVHGKGYWIFNNYYPSKKSVSKKFNIAVSTFTYRVEKLGLSPEEAVSRELGLTSTKGLKFEFEGESYPSQTAAARILAKQHIISFDRARDRIRRNIPTERWSSM
;
A
#
# COMPACT_ATOMS: atom_id res chain seq x y z
N MET A 1 -38.91 -16.91 14.07
CA MET A 1 -37.83 -16.05 14.60
C MET A 1 -37.62 -16.42 16.08
N ARG A 2 -36.65 -17.27 16.43
CA ARG A 2 -36.44 -17.68 17.84
C ARG A 2 -35.93 -16.47 18.64
N LEU A 3 -36.70 -16.03 19.64
CA LEU A 3 -36.34 -14.94 20.55
C LEU A 3 -34.98 -15.25 21.20
N LYS A 4 -34.03 -14.33 21.11
CA LYS A 4 -32.71 -14.49 21.75
C LYS A 4 -32.89 -14.34 23.27
N PRO A 5 -32.63 -15.35 24.11
CA PRO A 5 -32.76 -15.21 25.55
C PRO A 5 -31.80 -14.13 26.06
N THR A 6 -32.31 -13.22 26.90
CA THR A 6 -31.57 -12.20 27.65
C THR A 6 -30.69 -12.84 28.74
N HIS A 7 -29.75 -12.09 29.34
CA HIS A 7 -28.93 -12.63 30.44
C HIS A 7 -29.76 -13.15 31.63
N ASN A 8 -30.97 -12.63 31.81
CA ASN A 8 -31.86 -12.99 32.91
C ASN A 8 -32.75 -14.21 32.63
N THR A 9 -32.88 -14.66 31.38
CA THR A 9 -33.75 -15.82 31.06
C THR A 9 -33.10 -17.14 31.49
N LEU A 10 -31.76 -17.24 31.40
CA LEU A 10 -31.00 -18.39 31.88
C LEU A 10 -30.96 -18.54 33.41
N ASN A 11 -31.31 -17.48 34.14
CA ASN A 11 -31.44 -17.54 35.59
C ASN A 11 -32.78 -18.12 36.05
N LYS A 12 -33.69 -18.45 35.13
CA LYS A 12 -35.04 -18.94 35.46
C LYS A 12 -35.29 -20.41 35.10
N GLU A 13 -34.36 -21.06 34.42
CA GLU A 13 -34.47 -22.47 34.05
C GLU A 13 -33.85 -23.37 35.12
N VAL A 14 -34.54 -24.47 35.45
CA VAL A 14 -34.00 -25.47 36.39
C VAL A 14 -32.88 -26.24 35.70
N ILE A 15 -31.67 -26.17 36.26
CA ILE A 15 -30.48 -26.85 35.72
C ILE A 15 -30.25 -28.12 36.51
N LEU A 16 -30.12 -29.26 35.83
CA LEU A 16 -29.64 -30.51 36.42
C LEU A 16 -28.12 -30.59 36.25
N PHE A 17 -27.39 -30.71 37.36
CA PHE A 17 -25.92 -30.82 37.33
C PHE A 17 -25.44 -31.70 38.48
N LYS A 18 -24.67 -32.76 38.17
CA LYS A 18 -24.21 -33.77 39.14
C LYS A 18 -25.38 -34.37 39.95
N GLY A 19 -26.49 -34.65 39.26
CA GLY A 19 -27.69 -35.23 39.87
C GLY A 19 -28.49 -34.31 40.80
N ARG A 20 -28.11 -33.02 40.96
CA ARG A 20 -28.85 -32.03 41.75
C ARG A 20 -29.51 -30.99 40.86
N LYS A 21 -30.68 -30.50 41.28
CA LYS A 21 -31.45 -29.45 40.58
C LYS A 21 -31.10 -28.09 41.17
N TYR A 22 -30.82 -27.11 40.30
CA TYR A 22 -30.51 -25.73 40.67
C TYR A 22 -31.48 -24.77 40.00
N GLN A 23 -31.90 -23.74 40.73
CA GLN A 23 -32.78 -22.66 40.27
C GLN A 23 -31.99 -21.63 39.46
N GLY A 24 -31.47 -22.06 38.31
CA GLY A 24 -30.74 -21.22 37.36
C GLY A 24 -29.23 -21.13 37.59
N VAL A 25 -28.56 -20.38 36.72
CA VAL A 25 -27.09 -20.33 36.64
C VAL A 25 -26.44 -19.73 37.89
N ARG A 26 -27.08 -18.78 38.57
CA ARG A 26 -26.54 -18.20 39.82
C ARG A 26 -26.56 -19.20 40.97
N ASP A 27 -27.65 -19.95 41.10
CA ASP A 27 -27.77 -21.00 42.10
C ASP A 27 -26.73 -22.10 41.86
N LEU A 28 -26.60 -22.54 40.61
CA LEU A 28 -25.52 -23.45 40.20
C LEU A 28 -24.12 -22.88 40.52
N TYR A 29 -23.86 -21.61 40.23
CA TYR A 29 -22.55 -20.99 40.44
C TYR A 29 -22.13 -20.95 41.91
N HIS A 30 -23.08 -20.70 42.82
CA HIS A 30 -22.78 -20.58 44.25
C HIS A 30 -22.89 -21.91 45.00
N ASN A 31 -23.78 -22.81 44.60
CA ASN A 31 -24.17 -23.98 45.39
C ASN A 31 -23.78 -25.33 44.78
N SER A 32 -23.10 -25.36 43.61
CA SER A 32 -22.70 -26.62 42.95
C SER A 32 -21.48 -27.33 43.56
N GLY A 33 -20.79 -26.70 44.52
CA GLY A 33 -19.54 -27.21 45.10
C GLY A 33 -18.34 -27.20 44.13
N VAL A 34 -18.49 -26.58 42.95
CA VAL A 34 -17.42 -26.40 41.97
C VAL A 34 -16.77 -25.04 42.18
N THR A 35 -15.45 -24.98 42.30
CA THR A 35 -14.70 -23.72 42.44
C THR A 35 -14.68 -22.97 41.09
N PRO A 36 -15.36 -21.82 40.94
CA PRO A 36 -15.42 -21.14 39.66
C PRO A 36 -14.11 -20.41 39.35
N ALA A 37 -13.56 -20.62 38.15
CA ALA A 37 -12.33 -19.94 37.71
C ALA A 37 -12.58 -18.53 37.17
N VAL A 38 -13.84 -18.13 36.97
CA VAL A 38 -14.25 -16.82 36.44
C VAL A 38 -15.55 -16.36 37.09
N GLY A 39 -15.77 -15.05 37.17
CA GLY A 39 -17.00 -14.48 37.74
C GLY A 39 -18.30 -14.90 37.03
N VAL A 40 -19.41 -14.88 37.77
CA VAL A 40 -20.74 -15.36 37.34
C VAL A 40 -21.22 -14.75 36.01
N ALA A 41 -20.95 -13.48 35.74
CA ALA A 41 -21.33 -12.82 34.48
C ALA A 41 -20.63 -13.47 33.26
N THR A 42 -19.37 -13.90 33.44
CA THR A 42 -18.59 -14.59 32.42
C THR A 42 -19.15 -15.98 32.18
N VAL A 43 -19.48 -16.72 33.25
CA VAL A 43 -20.13 -18.04 33.17
C VAL A 43 -21.46 -17.96 32.42
N CYS A 44 -22.35 -17.04 32.79
CA CYS A 44 -23.61 -16.80 32.08
C CYS A 44 -23.38 -16.48 30.59
N GLY A 45 -22.37 -15.65 30.28
CA GLY A 45 -22.01 -15.31 28.91
C GLY A 45 -21.40 -16.47 28.11
N ARG A 46 -20.77 -17.45 28.77
CA ARG A 46 -20.25 -18.69 28.15
C ARG A 46 -21.39 -19.66 27.84
N LEU A 47 -22.23 -19.95 28.84
CA LEU A 47 -23.40 -20.84 28.71
C LEU A 47 -24.37 -20.36 27.63
N ARG A 48 -24.69 -19.05 27.61
CA ARG A 48 -25.52 -18.46 26.56
C ARG A 48 -24.96 -18.71 25.16
N ARG A 49 -23.65 -18.58 24.97
CA ARG A 49 -23.00 -18.85 23.68
C ARG A 49 -23.01 -20.32 23.29
N ARG A 50 -22.99 -21.24 24.27
CA ARG A 50 -23.11 -22.68 24.03
C ARG A 50 -24.56 -23.03 23.66
N LEU A 51 -25.57 -22.50 24.34
CA LEU A 51 -27.00 -22.67 24.02
C LEU A 51 -27.41 -22.09 22.66
N LEU A 52 -26.75 -21.01 22.21
CA LEU A 52 -26.97 -20.50 20.86
C LEU A 52 -26.46 -21.49 19.77
N LYS A 53 -25.61 -22.45 20.14
CA LYS A 53 -25.02 -23.44 19.23
C LYS A 53 -25.57 -24.86 19.42
N LYS A 54 -25.99 -25.22 20.63
CA LYS A 54 -26.51 -26.53 21.01
C LYS A 54 -27.96 -26.37 21.51
N ALA A 55 -28.84 -27.31 21.16
CA ALA A 55 -30.23 -27.30 21.64
C ALA A 55 -30.34 -27.54 23.15
N HIS A 56 -29.47 -28.39 23.71
CA HIS A 56 -29.38 -28.70 25.13
C HIS A 56 -27.91 -28.67 25.56
N LEU A 57 -27.64 -28.29 26.82
CA LEU A 57 -26.30 -28.32 27.41
C LEU A 57 -26.11 -29.60 28.21
N THR A 58 -24.94 -30.21 28.07
CA THR A 58 -24.54 -31.38 28.88
C THR A 58 -23.90 -30.93 30.20
N GLU A 59 -23.78 -31.85 31.17
CA GLU A 59 -23.09 -31.55 32.43
C GLU A 59 -21.64 -31.07 32.20
N GLU A 60 -20.94 -31.66 31.22
CA GLU A 60 -19.62 -31.21 30.80
C GLU A 60 -19.61 -29.76 30.29
N ASP A 61 -20.63 -29.35 29.52
CA ASP A 61 -20.73 -27.97 29.05
C ASP A 61 -20.89 -26.98 30.22
N TYR A 62 -21.60 -27.38 31.28
CA TYR A 62 -21.73 -26.59 32.50
C TYR A 62 -20.41 -26.52 33.28
N ALA A 63 -19.76 -27.67 33.49
CA ALA A 63 -18.46 -27.76 34.16
C ALA A 63 -17.40 -26.92 33.44
N GLU A 64 -17.23 -27.09 32.12
CA GLU A 64 -16.26 -26.34 31.33
C GLU A 64 -16.53 -24.82 31.33
N CYS A 65 -17.79 -24.40 31.44
CA CYS A 65 -18.11 -22.97 31.52
C CYS A 65 -17.75 -22.35 32.87
N ILE A 66 -17.77 -23.15 33.95
CA ILE A 66 -17.47 -22.72 35.33
C ILE A 66 -15.98 -22.87 35.66
N GLU A 67 -15.37 -24.01 35.32
CA GLU A 67 -14.05 -24.43 35.77
C GLU A 67 -12.90 -23.91 34.89
N LEU A 68 -13.11 -23.70 33.60
CA LEU A 68 -12.03 -23.24 32.72
C LEU A 68 -11.69 -21.77 32.97
N SER A 69 -10.40 -21.44 33.05
CA SER A 69 -9.95 -20.04 33.05
C SER A 69 -10.40 -19.31 31.77
N ALA A 70 -10.35 -17.97 31.77
CA ALA A 70 -10.70 -17.17 30.60
C ALA A 70 -9.89 -17.54 29.35
N ASP A 71 -8.64 -17.94 29.51
CA ASP A 71 -7.74 -18.22 28.40
C ASP A 71 -7.80 -19.68 27.92
N GLU A 72 -8.01 -20.65 28.81
CA GLU A 72 -8.29 -22.04 28.42
C GLU A 72 -9.61 -22.16 27.66
N TYR A 73 -10.66 -21.49 28.16
CA TYR A 73 -11.95 -21.45 27.46
C TYR A 73 -11.82 -20.81 26.07
N LYS A 74 -10.98 -19.76 25.93
CA LYS A 74 -10.70 -19.15 24.61
C LYS A 74 -9.94 -20.11 23.69
N ARG A 75 -8.93 -20.81 24.19
CA ARG A 75 -8.14 -21.80 23.42
C ARG A 75 -9.02 -22.95 22.93
N ARG A 76 -9.96 -23.43 23.76
CA ARG A 76 -10.84 -24.54 23.40
C ARG A 76 -11.99 -24.13 22.48
N PHE A 77 -12.64 -22.99 22.73
CA PHE A 77 -13.91 -22.63 22.06
C PHE A 77 -13.89 -21.37 21.18
N ARG A 78 -12.79 -20.60 21.17
CA ARG A 78 -12.67 -19.35 20.39
C ARG A 78 -11.57 -19.36 19.32
N VAL A 79 -10.92 -20.49 19.04
CA VAL A 79 -10.00 -20.57 17.91
C VAL A 79 -10.80 -20.35 16.63
N ARG A 80 -10.58 -19.19 15.99
CA ARG A 80 -11.19 -18.88 14.70
C ARG A 80 -10.59 -19.82 13.65
N LYS A 81 -11.37 -20.82 13.24
CA LYS A 81 -11.05 -21.65 12.07
C LYS A 81 -11.11 -20.79 10.82
N THR A 82 -10.10 -20.89 9.97
CA THR A 82 -10.08 -20.20 8.67
C THR A 82 -10.32 -21.24 7.60
N TRP A 83 -11.49 -21.18 6.99
CA TRP A 83 -11.87 -22.09 5.91
C TRP A 83 -11.40 -21.54 4.56
N VAL A 84 -10.96 -22.45 3.69
CA VAL A 84 -10.64 -22.20 2.29
C VAL A 84 -11.28 -23.29 1.42
N SER A 85 -11.63 -22.95 0.19
CA SER A 85 -12.14 -23.90 -0.80
C SER A 85 -11.03 -24.27 -1.79
N ILE A 86 -10.70 -25.55 -1.90
CA ILE A 86 -9.73 -26.09 -2.86
C ILE A 86 -10.47 -27.17 -3.63
N GLU A 87 -10.51 -27.08 -4.97
CA GLU A 87 -11.14 -28.11 -5.82
C GLU A 87 -12.57 -28.48 -5.37
N ASN A 88 -13.35 -27.46 -4.96
CA ASN A 88 -14.72 -27.58 -4.44
C ASN A 88 -14.89 -28.27 -3.08
N ALA A 89 -13.81 -28.63 -2.39
CA ALA A 89 -13.82 -29.13 -1.01
C ALA A 89 -13.43 -28.03 -0.01
N LYS A 90 -14.10 -28.01 1.15
CA LYS A 90 -13.79 -27.08 2.25
C LYS A 90 -12.71 -27.67 3.16
N HIS A 91 -11.61 -26.94 3.33
CA HIS A 91 -10.50 -27.35 4.18
C HIS A 91 -10.24 -26.34 5.30
N ASP A 92 -9.85 -26.83 6.48
CA ASP A 92 -9.34 -25.99 7.57
C ASP A 92 -7.89 -25.63 7.28
N LEU A 93 -7.64 -24.34 7.08
CA LEU A 93 -6.34 -23.83 6.71
C LEU A 93 -5.26 -24.10 7.77
N ARG A 94 -5.66 -24.23 9.05
CA ARG A 94 -4.71 -24.54 10.11
C ARG A 94 -4.23 -25.98 10.06
N GLN A 95 -5.15 -26.93 9.82
CA GLN A 95 -4.80 -28.33 9.65
C GLN A 95 -3.93 -28.54 8.42
N LEU A 96 -4.23 -27.85 7.32
CA LEU A 96 -3.38 -27.87 6.12
C LEU A 96 -1.96 -27.38 6.41
N TYR A 97 -1.81 -26.31 7.20
CA TYR A 97 -0.49 -25.80 7.56
C TYR A 97 0.31 -26.76 8.44
N GLU A 98 -0.35 -27.40 9.42
CA GLU A 98 0.27 -28.35 10.34
C GLU A 98 0.67 -29.66 9.65
N GLY A 99 -0.02 -30.05 8.58
CA GLY A 99 0.33 -31.21 7.75
C GLY A 99 1.40 -30.98 6.69
N LEU A 100 1.95 -29.76 6.54
CA LEU A 100 2.99 -29.48 5.56
C LEU A 100 4.39 -29.75 6.13
N PRO A 101 5.29 -30.36 5.34
CA PRO A 101 6.68 -30.55 5.75
C PRO A 101 7.39 -29.19 5.78
N GLU A 102 7.96 -28.86 6.94
CA GLU A 102 8.83 -27.70 7.21
C GLU A 102 8.36 -26.36 6.59
N PRO A 103 7.33 -25.71 7.16
CA PRO A 103 6.89 -24.41 6.70
C PRO A 103 7.96 -23.33 6.97
N ALA A 104 8.43 -22.67 5.91
CA ALA A 104 9.41 -21.58 5.99
C ALA A 104 8.87 -20.30 6.66
N VAL A 105 7.54 -20.15 6.78
CA VAL A 105 6.90 -18.96 7.37
C VAL A 105 5.86 -19.32 8.41
N LYS A 106 5.73 -18.49 9.46
CA LYS A 106 4.72 -18.64 10.51
C LYS A 106 3.28 -18.68 9.96
N TYR A 107 2.38 -19.39 10.64
CA TYR A 107 0.96 -19.53 10.26
C TYR A 107 0.25 -18.20 9.94
N ALA A 108 0.54 -17.12 10.68
CA ALA A 108 -0.07 -15.81 10.41
C ALA A 108 0.30 -15.26 9.02
N THR A 109 1.57 -15.42 8.62
CA THR A 109 2.08 -15.04 7.31
C THR A 109 1.49 -15.96 6.24
N PHE A 110 1.52 -17.27 6.46
CA PHE A 110 0.92 -18.26 5.57
C PHE A 110 -0.58 -17.99 5.31
N ARG A 111 -1.36 -17.76 6.36
CA ARG A 111 -2.79 -17.43 6.26
C ARG A 111 -3.03 -16.19 5.41
N THR A 112 -2.22 -15.15 5.61
CA THR A 112 -2.32 -13.90 4.84
C THR A 112 -1.99 -14.16 3.37
N ARG A 113 -0.95 -14.95 3.10
CA ARG A 113 -0.55 -15.38 1.77
C ARG A 113 -1.66 -16.14 1.05
N VAL A 114 -2.23 -17.17 1.69
CA VAL A 114 -3.32 -17.98 1.11
C VAL A 114 -4.57 -17.15 0.85
N LYS A 115 -5.02 -16.30 1.79
CA LYS A 115 -6.18 -15.42 1.56
C LYS A 115 -5.93 -14.41 0.44
N SER A 116 -4.69 -13.98 0.26
CA SER A 116 -4.31 -13.12 -0.86
C SER A 116 -4.38 -13.85 -2.21
N VAL A 117 -4.05 -15.15 -2.24
CA VAL A 117 -4.17 -15.99 -3.43
C VAL A 117 -5.64 -16.29 -3.71
N GLU A 118 -6.42 -16.73 -2.73
CA GLU A 118 -7.86 -17.03 -2.85
C GLU A 118 -8.65 -15.86 -3.45
N LYS A 119 -8.30 -14.62 -3.09
CA LYS A 119 -8.93 -13.41 -3.63
C LYS A 119 -8.63 -13.18 -5.11
N ARG A 120 -7.50 -13.68 -5.61
CA ARG A 120 -6.95 -13.34 -6.93
C ARG A 120 -6.94 -14.50 -7.91
N PHE A 121 -6.92 -15.73 -7.41
CA PHE A 121 -6.69 -16.96 -8.17
C PHE A 121 -7.43 -18.13 -7.51
N SER A 122 -7.79 -19.13 -8.30
CA SER A 122 -8.26 -20.42 -7.78
C SER A 122 -7.17 -21.07 -6.93
N LEU A 123 -7.53 -21.54 -5.74
CA LEU A 123 -6.61 -22.25 -4.86
C LEU A 123 -6.38 -23.67 -5.38
N SER A 124 -5.12 -24.12 -5.30
CA SER A 124 -4.70 -25.51 -5.50
C SER A 124 -3.73 -25.91 -4.39
N PHE A 125 -3.54 -27.20 -4.16
CA PHE A 125 -2.58 -27.70 -3.18
C PHE A 125 -1.16 -27.19 -3.44
N GLU A 126 -0.77 -27.03 -4.71
CA GLU A 126 0.52 -26.46 -5.08
C GLU A 126 0.67 -25.02 -4.58
N LYS A 127 -0.35 -24.16 -4.75
CA LYS A 127 -0.33 -22.77 -4.29
C LYS A 127 -0.31 -22.68 -2.75
N ILE A 128 -0.97 -23.61 -2.06
CA ILE A 128 -0.91 -23.74 -0.60
C ILE A 128 0.52 -24.08 -0.16
N LYS A 129 1.16 -25.08 -0.78
CA LYS A 129 2.56 -25.44 -0.50
C LYS A 129 3.50 -24.26 -0.75
N GLN A 130 3.35 -23.57 -1.89
CA GLN A 130 4.13 -22.37 -2.19
C GLN A 130 3.93 -21.26 -1.14
N ALA A 131 2.72 -21.09 -0.61
CA ALA A 131 2.44 -20.09 0.42
C ALA A 131 3.18 -20.36 1.74
N ALA A 132 3.36 -21.63 2.11
CA ALA A 132 4.04 -22.04 3.33
C ALA A 132 5.57 -22.12 3.17
N CYS A 133 6.05 -22.68 2.07
CA CYS A 133 7.45 -23.07 1.93
C CYS A 133 8.32 -22.03 1.19
N SER A 134 7.73 -21.06 0.47
CA SER A 134 8.54 -20.07 -0.25
C SER A 134 9.06 -18.96 0.66
N ASP A 135 10.30 -18.54 0.43
CA ASP A 135 10.89 -17.36 1.07
C ASP A 135 10.17 -16.06 0.64
N TYR A 136 10.53 -14.93 1.27
CA TYR A 136 9.88 -13.66 0.95
C TYR A 136 10.08 -13.24 -0.52
N ASN A 137 11.29 -13.41 -1.05
CA ASN A 137 11.64 -12.96 -2.40
C ASN A 137 10.91 -13.77 -3.46
N THR A 138 10.89 -15.09 -3.32
CA THR A 138 10.20 -16.03 -4.21
C THR A 138 8.70 -15.78 -4.17
N TRP A 139 8.11 -15.67 -2.98
CA TRP A 139 6.70 -15.33 -2.83
C TRP A 139 6.34 -13.98 -3.48
N SER A 140 7.12 -12.94 -3.18
CA SER A 140 6.95 -11.60 -3.76
C SER A 140 7.16 -11.60 -5.28
N ASN A 141 8.01 -12.49 -5.78
CA ASN A 141 8.25 -12.64 -7.21
C ASN A 141 7.18 -13.43 -7.94
N LEU A 142 6.50 -14.37 -7.29
CA LEU A 142 5.41 -15.14 -7.89
C LEU A 142 4.08 -14.38 -7.77
N TYR A 143 3.70 -14.07 -6.53
CA TYR A 143 2.38 -13.54 -6.19
C TYR A 143 2.37 -12.02 -5.93
N GLY A 144 3.52 -11.47 -5.51
CA GLY A 144 3.80 -10.03 -5.40
C GLY A 144 2.84 -9.14 -4.62
N GLY A 145 3.26 -7.89 -4.44
CA GLY A 145 2.45 -6.82 -3.86
C GLY A 145 1.28 -6.42 -4.77
N GLY A 146 0.20 -5.91 -4.18
CA GLY A 146 -1.14 -5.75 -4.77
C GLY A 146 -1.30 -4.92 -6.05
N ARG A 147 -0.21 -4.50 -6.72
CA ARG A 147 -0.22 -3.83 -8.03
C ARG A 147 -0.03 -4.77 -9.22
N ARG A 148 0.26 -6.06 -8.99
CA ARG A 148 0.43 -7.03 -10.09
C ARG A 148 -0.94 -7.45 -10.65
N ARG A 149 -1.04 -7.49 -11.98
CA ARG A 149 -2.23 -7.89 -12.74
C ARG A 149 -2.10 -9.35 -13.19
N LYS A 150 -3.22 -10.08 -13.14
CA LYS A 150 -3.39 -11.40 -13.74
C LYS A 150 -2.97 -11.36 -15.20
N PHE A 151 -2.38 -12.46 -15.68
CA PHE A 151 -1.96 -12.61 -17.07
C PHE A 151 -2.34 -14.00 -17.54
N ASP A 152 -3.18 -14.06 -18.56
CA ASP A 152 -3.60 -15.31 -19.18
C ASP A 152 -2.84 -15.45 -20.50
N TYR A 153 -2.16 -16.58 -20.66
CA TYR A 153 -1.45 -16.91 -21.88
C TYR A 153 -2.30 -17.89 -22.68
N LEU A 154 -2.75 -17.42 -23.84
CA LEU A 154 -3.56 -18.17 -24.80
C LEU A 154 -2.80 -18.42 -26.11
N GLY A 155 -1.52 -18.06 -26.18
CA GLY A 155 -0.72 -18.18 -27.38
C GLY A 155 -0.33 -19.61 -27.72
N ASP A 156 0.19 -19.77 -28.93
CA ASP A 156 0.55 -21.01 -29.58
C ASP A 156 2.07 -21.23 -29.55
N PHE A 157 2.87 -20.19 -29.30
CA PHE A 157 4.33 -20.28 -29.27
C PHE A 157 4.86 -21.14 -28.11
N TYR A 158 4.17 -21.14 -26.96
CA TYR A 158 4.43 -22.06 -25.85
C TYR A 158 3.15 -22.82 -25.44
N PRO A 159 2.72 -23.84 -26.22
CA PRO A 159 1.42 -24.47 -26.02
C PRO A 159 1.32 -25.16 -24.64
N ASN A 160 2.43 -25.73 -24.17
CA ASN A 160 2.54 -26.36 -22.84
C ASN A 160 2.50 -25.36 -21.67
N ALA A 161 2.62 -24.06 -21.96
CA ALA A 161 2.54 -22.99 -20.97
C ALA A 161 1.22 -22.22 -21.04
N ARG A 162 0.22 -22.68 -21.79
CA ARG A 162 -1.12 -22.07 -21.78
C ARG A 162 -1.75 -22.13 -20.40
N GLY A 163 -2.45 -21.06 -20.04
CA GLY A 163 -3.19 -20.97 -18.80
C GLY A 163 -3.03 -19.65 -18.04
N GLU A 164 -3.54 -19.66 -16.82
CA GLU A 164 -3.63 -18.46 -15.98
C GLU A 164 -2.39 -18.28 -15.10
N TYR A 165 -1.77 -17.10 -15.18
CA TYR A 165 -0.61 -16.75 -14.39
C TYR A 165 -0.88 -15.60 -13.43
N PRO A 166 -0.27 -15.63 -12.23
CA PRO A 166 -0.39 -14.52 -11.29
C PRO A 166 0.12 -13.18 -11.81
N SER A 167 1.07 -13.22 -12.76
CA SER A 167 1.56 -12.05 -13.46
C SER A 167 2.30 -12.45 -14.73
N PHE A 168 2.47 -11.50 -15.64
CA PHE A 168 3.30 -11.69 -16.83
C PHE A 168 4.72 -12.18 -16.48
N THR A 169 5.28 -11.69 -15.37
CA THR A 169 6.61 -12.13 -14.90
C THR A 169 6.63 -13.57 -14.41
N ALA A 170 5.52 -14.08 -13.86
CA ALA A 170 5.42 -15.48 -13.45
C ALA A 170 5.36 -16.41 -14.68
N PHE A 171 4.62 -16.00 -15.72
CA PHE A 171 4.64 -16.66 -17.02
C PHE A 171 6.06 -16.73 -17.60
N LEU A 172 6.77 -15.60 -17.66
CA LEU A 172 8.16 -15.57 -18.17
C LEU A 172 9.10 -16.51 -17.40
N LYS A 173 8.91 -16.70 -16.09
CA LYS A 173 9.68 -17.70 -15.34
C LYS A 173 9.31 -19.13 -15.74
N LYS A 174 8.03 -19.42 -15.93
CA LYS A 174 7.56 -20.75 -16.32
C LYS A 174 8.16 -21.19 -17.65
N ILE A 175 8.32 -20.26 -18.60
CA ILE A 175 8.96 -20.51 -19.90
C ILE A 175 10.49 -20.29 -19.90
N GLY A 176 11.11 -20.02 -18.75
CA GLY A 176 12.57 -19.84 -18.63
C GLY A 176 13.13 -18.51 -19.15
N ARG A 177 12.29 -17.54 -19.50
CA ARG A 177 12.68 -16.24 -20.11
C ARG A 177 12.57 -15.07 -19.15
N TYR A 178 13.00 -15.28 -17.91
CA TYR A 178 12.90 -14.23 -16.88
C TYR A 178 13.81 -13.04 -17.16
N GLU A 179 15.00 -13.25 -17.71
CA GLU A 179 15.96 -12.18 -17.99
C GLU A 179 15.42 -11.20 -19.05
N ASP A 180 14.63 -11.71 -19.98
CA ASP A 180 13.96 -10.96 -21.06
C ASP A 180 12.83 -10.04 -20.58
N ARG A 181 12.47 -10.10 -19.28
CA ARG A 181 11.32 -9.37 -18.70
C ARG A 181 11.31 -7.87 -19.00
N ALA A 182 12.47 -7.23 -19.18
CA ALA A 182 12.55 -5.79 -19.36
C ALA A 182 11.95 -5.37 -20.70
N TYR A 183 12.43 -5.96 -21.80
CA TYR A 183 11.95 -5.62 -23.15
C TYR A 183 10.59 -6.26 -23.44
N LEU A 184 10.31 -7.47 -22.94
CA LEU A 184 8.99 -8.11 -23.12
C LEU A 184 7.88 -7.32 -22.42
N LYS A 185 8.16 -6.73 -21.25
CA LYS A 185 7.20 -5.81 -20.60
C LYS A 185 6.96 -4.55 -21.42
N GLN A 186 7.98 -4.04 -22.11
CA GLN A 186 7.84 -2.89 -22.99
C GLN A 186 6.96 -3.22 -24.21
N ARG A 187 7.21 -4.36 -24.89
CA ARG A 187 6.38 -4.84 -26.00
C ARG A 187 4.93 -5.04 -25.58
N LYS A 188 4.69 -5.68 -24.44
CA LYS A 188 3.35 -5.82 -23.85
C LYS A 188 2.69 -4.47 -23.54
N LYS A 189 3.44 -3.47 -23.08
CA LYS A 189 2.94 -2.10 -22.85
C LYS A 189 2.56 -1.42 -24.16
N MET A 190 3.28 -1.71 -25.24
CA MET A 190 2.99 -1.28 -26.60
C MET A 190 1.87 -2.10 -27.27
N LYS A 191 1.21 -3.00 -26.54
CA LYS A 191 0.11 -3.85 -27.03
C LYS A 191 0.49 -4.77 -28.20
N TRP A 192 1.73 -5.23 -28.23
CA TRP A 192 2.10 -6.28 -29.18
C TRP A 192 1.31 -7.55 -28.91
N ASP A 193 1.06 -8.31 -29.98
CA ASP A 193 0.69 -9.70 -29.84
C ASP A 193 1.76 -10.45 -29.02
N ILE A 194 1.32 -11.35 -28.15
CA ILE A 194 2.22 -11.97 -27.19
C ILE A 194 3.19 -12.96 -27.84
N ASP A 195 2.74 -13.69 -28.85
CA ASP A 195 3.57 -14.70 -29.51
C ASP A 195 4.58 -14.02 -30.40
N VAL A 196 4.16 -13.02 -31.17
CA VAL A 196 5.09 -12.16 -31.93
C VAL A 196 6.11 -11.51 -30.99
N ALA A 197 5.67 -11.05 -29.81
CA ALA A 197 6.59 -10.46 -28.85
C ALA A 197 7.59 -11.46 -28.26
N LEU A 198 7.24 -12.75 -28.19
CA LEU A 198 8.13 -13.81 -27.69
C LEU A 198 9.07 -14.30 -28.80
N GLU A 199 8.58 -14.48 -30.02
CA GLU A 199 9.35 -14.94 -31.16
C GLU A 199 10.46 -13.97 -31.53
N GLU A 200 10.13 -12.68 -31.62
CA GLU A 200 11.07 -11.64 -32.05
C GLU A 200 12.26 -11.50 -31.06
N PRO A 201 13.53 -11.63 -31.50
CA PRO A 201 14.67 -11.44 -30.60
C PRO A 201 14.80 -9.99 -30.14
N ALA A 202 15.44 -9.79 -28.98
CA ALA A 202 15.82 -8.46 -28.54
C ALA A 202 17.13 -8.04 -29.23
N ILE A 203 17.03 -7.44 -30.42
CA ILE A 203 18.21 -6.90 -31.10
C ILE A 203 18.80 -5.78 -30.23
N PRO A 204 20.07 -5.82 -29.81
CA PRO A 204 20.73 -4.73 -29.10
C PRO A 204 20.64 -3.44 -29.92
N ALA A 205 20.51 -2.28 -29.27
CA ALA A 205 20.38 -1.01 -29.99
C ALA A 205 21.58 -0.69 -30.90
N THR A 206 22.73 -1.34 -30.68
CA THR A 206 23.95 -1.21 -31.49
C THR A 206 23.86 -1.88 -32.84
N ASP A 207 23.06 -2.95 -32.97
CA ASP A 207 23.04 -3.81 -34.16
C ASP A 207 21.75 -3.63 -34.97
N ARG A 208 20.89 -2.69 -34.56
CA ARG A 208 19.64 -2.38 -35.28
C ARG A 208 19.95 -1.51 -36.48
N LEU A 209 19.81 -2.10 -37.66
CA LEU A 209 19.72 -1.34 -38.90
C LEU A 209 18.38 -0.60 -38.95
N GLY A 210 18.41 0.63 -39.43
CA GLY A 210 17.23 1.44 -39.63
C GLY A 210 16.65 1.35 -41.03
N ARG A 211 15.47 1.94 -41.15
CA ARG A 211 14.64 1.95 -42.36
C ARG A 211 14.13 3.37 -42.57
N ILE A 212 13.97 3.76 -43.83
CA ILE A 212 13.21 4.93 -44.26
C ILE A 212 11.89 4.43 -44.83
N TYR A 213 10.81 5.08 -44.46
CA TYR A 213 9.47 4.75 -44.93
C TYR A 213 8.72 6.00 -45.34
N LYS A 214 7.67 5.81 -46.12
CA LYS A 214 6.66 6.83 -46.37
C LYS A 214 5.28 6.36 -45.94
N ILE A 215 4.43 7.31 -45.55
CA ILE A 215 3.00 7.11 -45.35
C ILE A 215 2.30 7.99 -46.38
N VAL A 216 1.50 7.38 -47.26
CA VAL A 216 0.78 8.07 -48.33
C VAL A 216 -0.68 8.16 -47.95
N GLN A 217 -1.27 9.36 -48.03
CA GLN A 217 -2.72 9.50 -47.94
C GLN A 217 -3.35 9.18 -49.30
N LEU A 218 -4.26 8.20 -49.36
CA LEU A 218 -4.86 7.72 -50.60
C LEU A 218 -5.74 8.79 -51.26
N SER A 219 -6.53 9.53 -50.47
CA SER A 219 -7.44 10.56 -50.96
C SER A 219 -6.77 11.79 -51.58
N THR A 220 -5.56 12.16 -51.13
CA THR A 220 -4.88 13.39 -51.58
C THR A 220 -3.54 13.16 -52.27
N GLY A 221 -2.97 11.97 -52.17
CA GLY A 221 -1.61 11.65 -52.63
C GLY A 221 -0.50 12.29 -51.78
N LYS A 222 -0.83 13.00 -50.70
CA LYS A 222 0.18 13.64 -49.84
C LYS A 222 0.98 12.61 -49.06
N VAL A 223 2.27 12.92 -48.88
CA VAL A 223 3.23 11.97 -48.30
C VAL A 223 3.80 12.49 -46.98
N TYR A 224 4.02 11.58 -46.05
CA TYR A 224 4.91 11.73 -44.90
C TYR A 224 6.11 10.82 -45.07
N VAL A 225 7.32 11.32 -44.86
CA VAL A 225 8.54 10.51 -44.81
C VAL A 225 9.05 10.46 -43.37
N GLY A 226 9.42 9.26 -42.91
CA GLY A 226 10.01 9.07 -41.59
C GLY A 226 11.13 8.05 -41.59
N LEU A 227 11.89 8.03 -40.50
CA LEU A 227 12.89 7.01 -40.22
C LEU A 227 12.50 6.18 -38.98
N THR A 228 12.98 4.94 -38.92
CA THR A 228 12.80 4.06 -37.76
C THR A 228 13.95 3.06 -37.64
N ILE A 229 14.21 2.62 -36.40
CA ILE A 229 15.07 1.45 -36.09
C ILE A 229 14.25 0.27 -35.55
N ASN A 230 12.94 0.44 -35.50
CA ASN A 230 11.95 -0.58 -35.18
C ASN A 230 11.29 -1.05 -36.49
N SER A 231 10.47 -2.10 -36.45
CA SER A 231 9.70 -2.48 -37.64
C SER A 231 8.75 -1.37 -38.09
N LEU A 232 8.35 -1.40 -39.36
CA LEU A 232 7.47 -0.38 -39.95
C LEU A 232 6.09 -0.39 -39.28
N GLU A 233 5.56 -1.58 -39.02
CA GLU A 233 4.26 -1.81 -38.40
C GLU A 233 4.24 -1.23 -36.98
N GLN A 234 5.32 -1.44 -36.21
CA GLN A 234 5.46 -0.86 -34.86
C GLN A 234 5.51 0.66 -34.90
N ARG A 235 6.23 1.22 -35.87
CA ARG A 235 6.33 2.66 -36.02
C ARG A 235 5.00 3.27 -36.43
N TYR A 236 4.27 2.63 -37.34
CA TYR A 236 2.94 3.04 -37.76
C TYR A 236 1.93 2.96 -36.61
N ALA A 237 1.89 1.85 -35.87
CA ALA A 237 1.07 1.72 -34.66
C ALA A 237 1.38 2.81 -33.61
N SER A 238 2.65 3.23 -33.49
CA SER A 238 3.04 4.35 -32.64
C SER A 238 2.49 5.70 -33.13
N HIS A 239 2.41 5.91 -34.45
CA HIS A 239 1.75 7.08 -35.05
C HIS A 239 0.25 7.08 -34.75
N LEU A 240 -0.44 5.95 -34.96
CA LEU A 240 -1.87 5.80 -34.65
C LEU A 240 -2.16 6.07 -33.16
N THR A 241 -1.33 5.52 -32.27
CA THR A 241 -1.48 5.75 -30.83
C THR A 241 -1.25 7.23 -30.47
N SER A 242 -0.28 7.87 -31.11
CA SER A 242 0.06 9.28 -30.87
C SER A 242 -0.98 10.24 -31.48
N ALA A 243 -1.62 9.85 -32.58
CA ALA A 243 -2.76 10.53 -33.17
C ALA A 243 -3.96 10.53 -32.21
N ASN A 244 -4.16 9.49 -31.40
CA ASN A 244 -5.20 9.50 -30.37
C ASN A 244 -4.93 10.45 -29.18
N SER A 245 -3.76 11.10 -29.12
CA SER A 245 -3.46 12.10 -28.08
C SER A 245 -4.00 13.47 -28.45
N LYS A 246 -4.85 14.05 -27.59
CA LYS A 246 -5.42 15.41 -27.74
C LYS A 246 -4.37 16.53 -27.86
N SER A 247 -3.11 16.27 -27.49
CA SER A 247 -2.02 17.25 -27.52
C SER A 247 -1.12 17.16 -28.76
N SER A 248 -1.42 16.29 -29.73
CA SER A 248 -0.57 16.12 -30.90
C SER A 248 -0.73 17.26 -31.91
N ILE A 249 0.38 17.95 -32.22
CA ILE A 249 0.44 19.04 -33.20
C ILE A 249 0.99 18.61 -34.58
N SER A 250 1.39 17.34 -34.73
CA SER A 250 1.96 16.82 -35.98
C SER A 250 0.94 16.85 -37.13
N PRO A 251 1.27 17.38 -38.32
CA PRO A 251 0.37 17.39 -39.48
C PRO A 251 -0.15 15.99 -39.85
N LEU A 252 0.74 14.98 -39.85
CA LEU A 252 0.35 13.58 -40.08
C LEU A 252 -0.68 13.10 -39.05
N HIS A 253 -0.48 13.40 -37.76
CA HIS A 253 -1.39 12.94 -36.72
C HIS A 253 -2.76 13.61 -36.80
N LYS A 254 -2.81 14.89 -37.22
CA LYS A 254 -4.09 15.57 -37.48
C LYS A 254 -4.82 14.93 -38.65
N ALA A 255 -4.11 14.66 -39.74
CA ALA A 255 -4.70 13.99 -40.91
C ALA A 255 -5.20 12.57 -40.55
N LEU A 256 -4.45 11.79 -39.76
CA LEU A 256 -4.90 10.48 -39.26
C LEU A 256 -6.15 10.57 -38.36
N GLN A 257 -6.32 11.66 -37.61
CA GLN A 257 -7.54 11.88 -36.81
C GLN A 257 -8.74 12.26 -37.69
N GLU A 258 -8.50 13.02 -38.75
CA GLU A 258 -9.54 13.58 -39.61
C GLU A 258 -10.07 12.57 -40.63
N PHE A 259 -9.18 11.84 -41.30
CA PHE A 259 -9.51 10.91 -42.39
C PHE A 259 -9.53 9.44 -41.97
N GLY A 260 -9.06 9.14 -40.76
CA GLY A 260 -8.94 7.77 -40.26
C GLY A 260 -7.75 7.00 -40.84
N PRO A 261 -7.33 5.89 -40.21
CA PRO A 261 -6.15 5.12 -40.61
C PRO A 261 -6.30 4.39 -41.95
N ASP A 262 -7.53 4.14 -42.41
CA ASP A 262 -7.81 3.38 -43.64
C ASP A 262 -7.52 4.20 -44.92
N ASP A 263 -7.43 5.54 -44.80
CA ASP A 263 -7.04 6.45 -45.88
C ASP A 263 -5.50 6.57 -46.01
N PHE A 264 -4.72 5.76 -45.29
CA PHE A 264 -3.26 5.84 -45.29
C PHE A 264 -2.60 4.49 -45.54
N GLU A 265 -1.64 4.50 -46.46
CA GLU A 265 -0.81 3.35 -46.81
C GLU A 265 0.64 3.55 -46.35
N LEU A 266 1.24 2.50 -45.79
CA LEU A 266 2.61 2.49 -45.29
C LEU A 266 3.51 1.74 -46.28
N GLU A 267 4.53 2.42 -46.81
CA GLU A 267 5.49 1.84 -47.76
C GLU A 267 6.94 1.99 -47.27
N GLU A 268 7.76 0.97 -47.51
CA GLU A 268 9.20 1.02 -47.25
C GLU A 268 9.94 1.70 -48.41
N LEU A 269 10.81 2.67 -48.11
CA LEU A 269 11.65 3.34 -49.11
C LEU A 269 13.07 2.78 -49.14
N GLU A 270 13.67 2.59 -47.97
CA GLU A 270 15.00 1.98 -47.83
C GLU A 270 15.06 1.16 -46.54
N ALA A 271 15.75 0.03 -46.57
CA ALA A 271 15.99 -0.83 -45.42
C ALA A 271 17.48 -1.08 -45.17
N ASN A 272 17.79 -1.71 -44.05
CA ASN A 272 19.15 -2.17 -43.70
C ASN A 272 20.20 -1.04 -43.65
N LEU A 273 19.78 0.16 -43.22
CA LEU A 273 20.64 1.33 -43.15
C LEU A 273 21.34 1.45 -41.78
N GLU A 274 22.61 1.83 -41.78
CA GLU A 274 23.28 2.19 -40.53
C GLU A 274 22.62 3.42 -39.87
N ILE A 275 22.58 3.43 -38.53
CA ILE A 275 21.94 4.50 -37.75
C ILE A 275 22.51 5.89 -38.08
N ASN A 276 23.81 5.97 -38.38
CA ASN A 276 24.54 7.19 -38.74
C ASN A 276 24.09 7.80 -40.10
N VAL A 277 23.52 7.02 -41.03
CA VAL A 277 23.08 7.48 -42.35
C VAL A 277 21.59 7.83 -42.39
N LEU A 278 20.78 7.31 -41.47
CA LEU A 278 19.32 7.50 -41.46
C LEU A 278 18.88 8.97 -41.56
N GLY A 279 19.51 9.85 -40.78
CA GLY A 279 19.15 11.27 -40.80
C GLY A 279 19.46 11.96 -42.12
N ARG A 280 20.47 11.50 -42.87
CA ARG A 280 20.79 12.02 -44.21
C ARG A 280 19.79 11.48 -45.25
N LYS A 281 19.46 10.19 -45.17
CA LYS A 281 18.48 9.55 -46.06
C LYS A 281 17.06 10.08 -45.86
N GLU A 282 16.62 10.32 -44.63
CA GLU A 282 15.33 10.97 -44.35
C GLU A 282 15.24 12.34 -45.02
N LYS A 283 16.28 13.18 -44.89
CA LYS A 283 16.34 14.50 -45.55
C LYS A 283 16.26 14.39 -47.07
N TYR A 284 17.00 13.43 -47.64
CA TYR A 284 16.98 13.17 -49.07
C TYR A 284 15.56 12.85 -49.56
N TRP A 285 14.88 11.90 -48.92
CA TRP A 285 13.53 11.48 -49.32
C TRP A 285 12.46 12.55 -49.07
N ILE A 286 12.55 13.31 -47.97
CA ILE A 286 11.67 14.47 -47.74
C ILE A 286 11.78 15.48 -48.88
N SER A 287 13.01 15.75 -49.34
CA SER A 287 13.26 16.66 -50.45
C SER A 287 12.79 16.08 -51.78
N ALA A 288 13.11 14.81 -52.05
CA ALA A 288 12.78 14.13 -53.31
C ALA A 288 11.26 13.98 -53.51
N LEU A 289 10.52 13.75 -52.42
CA LEU A 289 9.06 13.58 -52.46
C LEU A 289 8.29 14.86 -52.13
N ASN A 290 8.98 16.00 -51.95
CA ASN A 290 8.38 17.29 -51.60
C ASN A 290 7.36 17.17 -50.43
N SER A 291 7.72 16.40 -49.40
CA SER A 291 6.76 15.95 -48.37
C SER A 291 6.54 16.96 -47.25
N VAL A 292 7.12 18.16 -47.34
CA VAL A 292 6.98 19.22 -46.33
C VAL A 292 5.63 19.94 -46.49
N VAL A 293 4.98 20.28 -45.39
CA VAL A 293 3.75 21.11 -45.41
C VAL A 293 4.00 22.40 -46.21
N PRO A 294 3.13 22.78 -47.16
CA PRO A 294 1.77 22.27 -47.40
C PRO A 294 1.64 21.08 -48.36
N ASN A 295 2.71 20.70 -49.04
CA ASN A 295 2.72 19.69 -50.10
C ASN A 295 2.70 18.24 -49.57
N GLY A 296 3.10 18.04 -48.32
CA GLY A 296 2.96 16.77 -47.61
C GLY A 296 2.72 16.97 -46.11
N PHE A 297 3.09 15.97 -45.30
CA PHE A 297 2.82 15.94 -43.85
C PHE A 297 4.05 16.15 -42.96
N ASN A 298 5.25 16.27 -43.53
CA ASN A 298 6.45 16.60 -42.74
C ASN A 298 6.39 18.06 -42.28
N ALA A 299 6.45 18.28 -40.97
CA ALA A 299 6.44 19.64 -40.40
C ALA A 299 7.77 20.39 -40.60
N ASN A 300 8.85 19.68 -40.89
CA ASN A 300 10.17 20.24 -41.14
C ASN A 300 10.96 19.36 -42.12
N ARG A 301 12.15 19.80 -42.53
CA ARG A 301 13.01 19.10 -43.48
C ARG A 301 13.69 17.81 -42.93
N GLY A 302 13.31 17.35 -41.73
CA GLY A 302 13.86 16.13 -41.11
C GLY A 302 15.28 16.27 -40.56
N GLY A 303 15.88 15.14 -40.18
CA GLY A 303 17.28 15.06 -39.71
C GLY A 303 17.48 14.69 -38.24
N THR A 304 16.42 14.29 -37.53
CA THR A 304 16.51 13.95 -36.11
C THR A 304 15.84 12.62 -35.84
N ILE A 305 16.64 11.63 -35.46
CA ILE A 305 16.15 10.41 -34.85
C ILE A 305 15.40 10.81 -33.58
N GLY A 306 14.09 10.55 -33.54
CA GLY A 306 13.17 10.93 -32.46
C GLY A 306 13.39 10.20 -31.12
N GLY A 307 14.63 9.92 -30.75
CA GLY A 307 15.02 9.75 -29.36
C GLY A 307 15.63 11.07 -28.92
N SER A 308 15.14 11.65 -27.81
CA SER A 308 15.73 12.86 -27.23
C SER A 308 17.24 12.65 -27.08
N ARG A 309 18.06 13.17 -27.99
CA ARG A 309 19.49 13.32 -27.73
C ARG A 309 19.53 14.11 -26.44
N GLY A 310 20.03 13.49 -25.37
CA GLY A 310 20.13 14.17 -24.09
C GLY A 310 20.86 15.49 -24.30
N LYS A 311 20.58 16.51 -23.49
CA LYS A 311 21.27 17.80 -23.65
C LYS A 311 22.78 17.56 -23.53
N PRO A 312 23.59 18.00 -24.50
CA PRO A 312 25.03 17.90 -24.40
C PRO A 312 25.53 18.60 -23.14
N ILE A 313 26.52 18.02 -22.47
CA ILE A 313 27.11 18.60 -21.26
C ILE A 313 28.63 18.61 -21.38
N VAL A 314 29.26 19.57 -20.70
CA VAL A 314 30.71 19.63 -20.57
C VAL A 314 31.07 19.26 -19.14
N ILE A 315 31.93 18.26 -18.98
CA ILE A 315 32.46 17.85 -17.67
C ILE A 315 33.98 17.80 -17.80
N MET A 316 34.67 18.58 -16.95
CA MET A 316 36.15 18.64 -16.94
C MET A 316 36.74 18.95 -18.32
N GLY A 317 36.11 19.87 -19.07
CA GLY A 317 36.55 20.26 -20.43
C GLY A 317 36.16 19.29 -21.55
N VAL A 318 35.61 18.10 -21.23
CA VAL A 318 35.18 17.12 -22.22
C VAL A 318 33.69 17.26 -22.50
N LYS A 319 33.32 17.36 -23.78
CA LYS A 319 31.92 17.44 -24.24
C LYS A 319 31.33 16.04 -24.39
N TYR A 320 30.23 15.78 -23.70
CA TYR A 320 29.50 14.52 -23.76
C TYR A 320 28.15 14.71 -24.46
N PRO A 321 27.70 13.73 -25.28
CA PRO A 321 26.41 13.79 -25.97
C PRO A 321 25.21 13.88 -25.02
N SER A 322 25.29 13.29 -23.83
CA SER A 322 24.23 13.36 -22.82
C SER A 322 24.77 13.10 -21.41
N ARG A 323 23.96 13.41 -20.38
CA ARG A 323 24.23 13.01 -18.98
C ARG A 323 24.37 11.50 -18.79
N VAL A 324 23.61 10.70 -19.55
CA VAL A 324 23.65 9.24 -19.47
C VAL A 324 24.97 8.73 -20.07
N GLU A 325 25.33 9.25 -21.23
CA GLU A 325 26.57 8.87 -21.91
C GLU A 325 27.80 9.28 -21.11
N ALA A 326 27.79 10.51 -20.57
CA ALA A 326 28.80 10.96 -19.65
C ALA A 326 28.95 10.03 -18.44
N ALA A 327 27.84 9.57 -17.87
CA ALA A 327 27.90 8.70 -16.70
C ALA A 327 28.43 7.30 -17.01
N ASN A 328 28.10 6.74 -18.17
CA ASN A 328 28.64 5.45 -18.61
C ASN A 328 30.15 5.53 -18.85
N LEU A 329 30.60 6.57 -19.56
CA LEU A 329 32.03 6.75 -19.86
C LEU A 329 32.86 7.09 -18.61
N LEU A 330 32.33 7.96 -17.73
CA LEU A 330 33.00 8.30 -16.48
C LEU A 330 32.98 7.14 -15.48
N SER A 331 32.01 6.23 -15.58
CA SER A 331 31.94 5.03 -14.74
C SER A 331 33.17 4.15 -14.93
N LEU A 332 33.57 3.94 -16.19
CA LEU A 332 34.76 3.17 -16.55
C LEU A 332 36.06 3.84 -16.07
N LYS A 333 36.14 5.17 -16.17
CA LYS A 333 37.34 5.93 -15.78
C LYS A 333 37.52 6.08 -14.28
N LEU A 334 36.44 6.24 -13.54
CA LEU A 334 36.46 6.61 -12.11
C LEU A 334 36.13 5.43 -11.18
N ASP A 335 35.86 4.24 -11.72
CA ASP A 335 35.35 3.07 -10.98
C ASP A 335 34.14 3.45 -10.10
N LEU A 336 33.20 4.21 -10.67
CA LEU A 336 31.99 4.67 -10.00
C LEU A 336 30.77 4.10 -10.69
N ALA A 337 29.76 3.67 -9.95
CA ALA A 337 28.52 3.19 -10.56
C ALA A 337 27.82 4.30 -11.39
N PRO A 338 27.30 4.02 -12.60
CA PRO A 338 26.72 5.04 -13.49
C PRO A 338 25.60 5.86 -12.84
N HIS A 339 24.76 5.22 -12.01
CA HIS A 339 23.68 5.90 -11.31
C HIS A 339 24.15 6.94 -10.27
N VAL A 340 25.34 6.74 -9.67
CA VAL A 340 25.96 7.68 -8.72
C VAL A 340 26.43 8.93 -9.46
N ILE A 341 27.08 8.74 -10.62
CA ILE A 341 27.54 9.83 -11.49
C ILE A 341 26.32 10.62 -12.00
N LEU A 342 25.31 9.93 -12.55
CA LEU A 342 24.06 10.55 -13.01
C LEU A 342 23.41 11.43 -11.94
N THR A 343 23.25 10.90 -10.72
CA THR A 343 22.60 11.63 -9.61
C THR A 343 23.38 12.90 -9.24
N ARG A 344 24.71 12.83 -9.22
CA ARG A 344 25.56 13.98 -8.89
C ARG A 344 25.58 15.03 -10.00
N LEU A 345 25.69 14.60 -11.26
CA LEU A 345 25.60 15.49 -12.43
C LEU A 345 24.24 16.19 -12.52
N ALA A 346 23.16 15.50 -12.15
CA ALA A 346 21.83 16.09 -12.08
C ALA A 346 21.73 17.21 -11.02
N ARG A 347 22.46 17.07 -9.91
CA ARG A 347 22.47 18.00 -8.76
C ARG A 347 23.60 19.03 -8.80
N GLY A 348 24.42 19.06 -9.86
CA GLY A 348 25.59 19.95 -9.94
C GLY A 348 26.68 19.65 -8.89
N GLN A 349 26.76 18.42 -8.40
CA GLN A 349 27.71 18.03 -7.36
C GLN A 349 29.01 17.49 -7.96
N ILE A 350 30.13 17.73 -7.26
CA ILE A 350 31.46 17.21 -7.62
C ILE A 350 31.45 15.67 -7.54
N LEU A 351 32.09 15.03 -8.53
CA LEU A 351 32.26 13.57 -8.54
C LEU A 351 33.27 13.13 -7.47
N PRO A 352 32.99 12.05 -6.72
CA PRO A 352 33.90 11.57 -5.69
C PRO A 352 35.15 10.97 -6.35
N LYS A 353 36.31 11.11 -5.71
CA LYS A 353 37.56 10.50 -6.20
C LYS A 353 37.57 8.97 -6.13
N THR A 354 36.75 8.38 -5.26
CA THR A 354 36.66 6.93 -5.05
C THR A 354 35.23 6.48 -4.81
N ALA A 355 34.90 5.26 -5.21
CA ALA A 355 33.65 4.61 -4.85
C ALA A 355 33.47 4.56 -3.33
N ARG A 356 32.21 4.66 -2.88
CA ARG A 356 31.87 4.47 -1.47
C ARG A 356 32.08 2.99 -1.13
N LYS A 357 33.18 2.67 -0.46
CA LYS A 357 33.40 1.32 0.08
C LYS A 357 32.51 1.10 1.30
N MET A 358 31.99 -0.11 1.45
CA MET A 358 31.36 -0.54 2.70
C MET A 358 32.40 -0.49 3.84
N SER A 359 31.94 -0.23 5.06
CA SER A 359 32.83 -0.35 6.23
C SER A 359 33.32 -1.79 6.32
N ARG A 360 34.59 -1.99 6.68
CA ARG A 360 35.17 -3.32 6.92
C ARG A 360 34.79 -3.93 8.26
N HIS A 361 34.03 -3.19 9.07
CA HIS A 361 33.57 -3.63 10.38
C HIS A 361 32.65 -4.87 10.26
N PRO A 362 32.76 -5.88 11.13
CA PRO A 362 31.89 -7.07 11.10
C PRO A 362 30.39 -6.73 11.12
N ASP A 363 29.99 -5.78 11.96
CA ASP A 363 28.60 -5.30 12.04
C ASP A 363 28.19 -4.32 10.93
N ALA A 364 29.02 -4.09 9.90
CA ALA A 364 28.71 -3.16 8.83
C ALA A 364 27.40 -3.52 8.14
N GLY A 365 26.39 -2.66 8.32
CA GLY A 365 25.08 -2.83 7.69
C GLY A 365 24.02 -3.50 8.58
N THR A 366 24.34 -3.87 9.82
CA THR A 366 23.34 -4.29 10.81
C THR A 366 22.45 -3.11 11.23
N LYS A 367 21.34 -3.41 11.93
CA LYS A 367 20.42 -2.38 12.47
C LYS A 367 21.16 -1.35 13.32
N PHE A 368 21.99 -1.81 14.25
CA PHE A 368 22.68 -0.95 15.21
C PHE A 368 23.81 -0.15 14.55
N PHE A 369 24.56 -0.76 13.62
CA PHE A 369 25.56 -0.04 12.84
C PHE A 369 24.95 1.07 11.99
N ARG A 370 23.74 0.86 11.44
CA ARG A 370 23.00 1.92 10.74
C ARG A 370 22.54 3.04 11.67
N ILE A 371 22.12 2.72 12.90
CA ILE A 371 21.74 3.71 13.92
C ILE A 371 22.95 4.58 14.28
N TRP A 372 24.08 3.97 14.63
CA TRP A 372 25.33 4.68 14.92
C TRP A 372 25.80 5.53 13.74
N LYS A 373 25.83 4.96 12.53
CA LYS A 373 26.26 5.69 11.33
C LYS A 373 25.33 6.85 10.98
N SER A 374 24.03 6.70 11.21
CA SER A 374 23.05 7.80 11.07
C SER A 374 23.28 8.90 12.10
N LEU A 375 23.64 8.53 13.34
CA LEU A 375 23.98 9.48 14.39
C LEU A 375 25.21 10.31 14.01
N ILE A 376 26.32 9.65 13.65
CA ILE A 376 27.59 10.27 13.26
C ILE A 376 27.42 11.19 12.04
N ASN A 377 26.84 10.66 10.97
CA ASN A 377 26.63 11.46 9.76
C ASN A 377 25.62 12.59 10.00
N GLY A 378 24.65 12.37 10.88
CA GLY A 378 23.65 13.37 11.21
C GLY A 378 24.29 14.60 11.85
N VAL A 379 25.20 14.38 12.81
CA VAL A 379 25.98 15.43 13.47
C VAL A 379 26.97 16.08 12.49
N ARG A 380 27.73 15.29 11.73
CA ARG A 380 28.72 15.80 10.75
C ARG A 380 28.10 16.67 9.66
N ASN A 381 26.90 16.34 9.20
CA ASN A 381 26.20 17.07 8.16
C ASN A 381 25.34 18.22 8.72
N GLY A 382 25.39 18.50 10.03
CA GLY A 382 24.59 19.55 10.67
C GLY A 382 23.08 19.26 10.75
N THR A 383 22.63 18.06 10.36
CA THR A 383 21.21 17.67 10.41
C THR A 383 20.74 17.27 11.80
N ARG A 384 21.66 17.03 12.74
CA ARG A 384 21.40 16.80 14.16
C ARG A 384 22.14 17.86 14.97
N SER A 385 21.45 18.46 15.93
CA SER A 385 22.03 19.45 16.84
C SER A 385 22.98 18.82 17.85
N GLY A 386 23.97 19.58 18.28
CA GLY A 386 24.94 19.25 19.34
C GLY A 386 25.99 18.20 18.95
N PRO A 387 27.15 18.21 19.64
CA PRO A 387 28.27 17.33 19.33
C PRO A 387 28.01 15.87 19.73
N ILE A 388 28.90 14.99 19.27
CA ILE A 388 29.01 13.60 19.74
C ILE A 388 30.33 13.44 20.48
N SER A 389 30.32 12.67 21.58
CA SER A 389 31.54 12.39 22.32
C SER A 389 32.60 11.72 21.43
N SER A 390 33.86 12.01 21.70
CA SER A 390 35.01 11.40 21.00
C SER A 390 34.97 9.88 21.08
N ARG A 391 34.58 9.33 22.25
CA ARG A 391 34.42 7.90 22.50
C ARG A 391 33.43 7.24 21.52
N TRP A 392 32.27 7.85 21.29
CA TRP A 392 31.23 7.32 20.41
C TRP A 392 31.50 7.52 18.91
N GLN A 393 32.63 8.14 18.55
CA GLN A 393 33.10 8.13 17.16
C GLN A 393 33.56 6.74 16.71
N ASN A 394 33.83 5.82 17.64
CA ASN A 394 34.06 4.41 17.36
C ASN A 394 32.77 3.59 17.61
N TYR A 395 32.44 2.68 16.69
CA TYR A 395 31.24 1.85 16.79
C TYR A 395 31.25 0.92 18.00
N ASP A 396 32.38 0.30 18.33
CA ASP A 396 32.51 -0.68 19.41
C ASP A 396 32.30 -0.04 20.78
N ASN A 397 32.83 1.18 20.96
CA ASN A 397 32.58 1.94 22.18
C ASN A 397 31.12 2.37 22.27
N TRP A 398 30.54 2.85 21.17
CA TRP A 398 29.12 3.21 21.14
C TRP A 398 28.23 2.00 21.41
N SER A 399 28.56 0.83 20.85
CA SER A 399 27.76 -0.38 21.00
C SER A 399 27.83 -0.92 22.43
N ALA A 400 29.01 -0.92 23.04
CA ALA A 400 29.22 -1.29 24.44
C ALA A 400 28.43 -0.40 25.40
N ASP A 401 28.36 0.92 25.14
CA ASP A 401 27.68 1.86 26.03
C ASP A 401 26.15 1.88 25.80
N VAL A 402 25.67 1.68 24.56
CA VAL A 402 24.26 1.94 24.17
C VAL A 402 23.40 0.69 24.04
N LEU A 403 23.98 -0.45 23.63
CA LEU A 403 23.21 -1.68 23.41
C LEU A 403 22.79 -2.43 24.68
N PRO A 404 23.52 -2.42 25.81
CA PRO A 404 23.06 -3.10 27.03
C PRO A 404 21.71 -2.61 27.55
N SER A 405 21.34 -1.35 27.28
CA SER A 405 20.05 -0.75 27.66
C SER A 405 18.99 -0.81 26.55
N TYR A 406 19.25 -1.55 25.47
CA TYR A 406 18.37 -1.62 24.32
C TYR A 406 17.04 -2.33 24.62
N ILE A 407 15.94 -1.72 24.16
CA ILE A 407 14.59 -2.29 24.24
C ILE A 407 14.01 -2.39 22.83
N GLU A 408 13.42 -3.53 22.48
CA GLU A 408 12.81 -3.74 21.17
C GLU A 408 11.71 -2.70 20.89
N GLU A 409 11.62 -2.22 19.65
CA GLU A 409 10.69 -1.16 19.19
C GLU A 409 10.95 0.27 19.72
N TYR A 410 11.93 0.48 20.60
CA TYR A 410 12.27 1.82 21.09
C TYR A 410 13.26 2.53 20.16
N GLN A 411 13.30 3.86 20.24
CA GLN A 411 14.20 4.73 19.48
C GLN A 411 15.16 5.48 20.41
N LEU A 412 16.42 5.58 19.97
CA LEU A 412 17.46 6.32 20.66
C LEU A 412 17.20 7.82 20.56
N VAL A 413 17.11 8.50 21.70
CA VAL A 413 16.98 9.95 21.81
C VAL A 413 17.98 10.50 22.83
N ARG A 414 18.34 11.78 22.69
CA ARG A 414 19.18 12.49 23.65
C ARG A 414 18.33 12.85 24.88
N ILE A 415 18.87 12.90 26.10
CA ILE A 415 18.06 13.34 27.25
C ILE A 415 17.87 14.85 27.21
N ASP A 416 18.98 15.58 27.04
CA ASP A 416 19.07 17.03 26.94
C ASP A 416 19.66 17.42 25.59
N ASP A 417 18.92 18.18 24.78
CA ASP A 417 19.35 18.56 23.42
C ASP A 417 20.53 19.53 23.40
N THR A 418 20.82 20.21 24.51
CA THR A 418 21.92 21.18 24.64
C THR A 418 23.27 20.49 24.88
N LYS A 419 23.27 19.29 25.44
CA LYS A 419 24.47 18.51 25.78
C LYS A 419 24.90 17.56 24.65
N ALA A 420 26.09 17.00 24.75
CA ALA A 420 26.65 16.09 23.74
C ALA A 420 25.94 14.73 23.71
N TRP A 421 26.04 13.98 22.61
CA TRP A 421 25.72 12.54 22.63
C TRP A 421 26.82 11.77 23.37
N GLU A 422 26.51 11.33 24.58
CA GLU A 422 27.40 10.58 25.47
C GLU A 422 26.62 9.64 26.38
N ILE A 423 27.33 8.82 27.16
CA ILE A 423 26.76 7.75 28.00
C ILE A 423 25.71 8.25 29.00
N GLU A 424 25.89 9.46 29.53
CA GLU A 424 24.97 10.05 30.51
C GLU A 424 23.79 10.79 29.88
N ASN A 425 23.83 11.05 28.57
CA ASN A 425 22.88 11.93 27.89
C ASN A 425 22.08 11.24 26.78
N PHE A 426 21.78 9.95 26.94
CA PHE A 426 20.91 9.22 26.02
C PHE A 426 19.87 8.38 26.74
N LYS A 427 18.78 8.08 26.04
CA LYS A 427 17.80 7.09 26.48
C LYS A 427 17.07 6.46 25.32
N TRP A 428 16.55 5.27 25.55
CA TRP A 428 15.61 4.60 24.65
C TRP A 428 14.19 5.04 25.01
N VAL A 429 13.43 5.54 24.02
CA VAL A 429 12.02 5.93 24.21
C VAL A 429 11.11 5.29 23.17
N THR A 430 9.84 5.14 23.51
CA THR A 430 8.83 4.71 22.54
C THR A 430 8.64 5.76 21.44
N ILE A 431 8.12 5.32 20.28
CA ILE A 431 7.73 6.24 19.19
C ILE A 431 6.75 7.30 19.71
N GLN A 432 5.80 6.91 20.56
CA GLN A 432 4.83 7.81 21.18
C GLN A 432 5.51 8.93 21.98
N GLN A 433 6.43 8.58 22.88
CA GLN A 433 7.17 9.56 23.69
C GLN A 433 8.02 10.51 22.84
N LYS A 434 8.62 10.00 21.76
CA LYS A 434 9.37 10.83 20.81
C LYS A 434 8.47 11.83 20.09
N VAL A 435 7.30 11.39 19.61
CA VAL A 435 6.31 12.28 18.97
C VAL A 435 5.80 13.34 19.95
N GLU A 436 5.52 12.95 21.19
CA GLU A 436 5.10 13.88 22.25
C GLU A 436 6.17 14.93 22.55
N ARG A 437 7.46 14.57 22.53
CA ARG A 437 8.54 15.53 22.72
C ARG A 437 8.66 16.54 21.57
N VAL A 438 8.53 16.09 20.33
CA VAL A 438 8.77 16.94 19.15
C VAL A 438 7.54 17.77 18.76
N HIS A 439 6.34 17.20 18.96
CA HIS A 439 5.08 17.77 18.46
C HIS A 439 4.02 17.97 19.55
N GLY A 440 4.30 17.59 20.80
CA GLY A 440 3.36 17.74 21.90
C GLY A 440 3.17 19.22 22.26
N LYS A 441 1.90 19.66 22.28
CA LYS A 441 1.53 20.89 22.97
C LYS A 441 1.42 20.54 24.45
N GLY A 442 2.33 21.09 25.26
CA GLY A 442 2.32 20.91 26.70
C GLY A 442 1.21 21.72 27.38
N TYR A 443 0.75 21.24 28.53
CA TYR A 443 -0.28 21.87 29.35
C TYR A 443 0.21 21.97 30.78
N TRP A 444 0.11 23.16 31.37
CA TRP A 444 0.24 23.34 32.81
C TRP A 444 -1.14 23.13 33.42
N ILE A 445 -1.23 22.25 34.42
CA ILE A 445 -2.47 21.95 35.14
C ILE A 445 -2.12 21.75 36.60
N PHE A 446 -2.67 22.57 37.51
CA PHE A 446 -2.39 22.52 38.95
C PHE A 446 -0.88 22.47 39.27
N ASN A 447 -0.11 23.40 38.70
CA ASN A 447 1.35 23.51 38.84
C ASN A 447 2.16 22.27 38.37
N ASN A 448 1.54 21.34 37.66
CA ASN A 448 2.22 20.20 37.05
C ASN A 448 2.24 20.35 35.52
N TYR A 449 3.39 20.11 34.90
CA TYR A 449 3.54 20.15 33.46
C TYR A 449 3.25 18.79 32.82
N TYR A 450 2.36 18.79 31.84
CA TYR A 450 1.96 17.61 31.08
C TYR A 450 2.38 17.79 29.61
N PRO A 451 3.27 16.95 29.06
CA PRO A 451 3.83 17.15 27.71
C PRO A 451 2.83 16.92 26.57
N SER A 452 1.67 16.30 26.84
CA SER A 452 0.67 16.01 25.81
C SER A 452 -0.75 15.90 26.37
N LYS A 453 -1.77 16.13 25.53
CA LYS A 453 -3.19 15.86 25.86
C LYS A 453 -3.43 14.43 26.35
N LYS A 454 -2.63 13.47 25.87
CA LYS A 454 -2.74 12.06 26.26
C LYS A 454 -2.23 11.83 27.69
N SER A 455 -1.17 12.55 28.08
CA SER A 455 -0.67 12.52 29.46
C SER A 455 -1.68 13.13 30.45
N VAL A 456 -2.32 14.25 30.06
CA VAL A 456 -3.45 14.85 30.79
C VAL A 456 -4.61 13.86 30.91
N SER A 457 -5.02 13.27 29.79
CA SER A 457 -6.11 12.28 29.71
C SER A 457 -5.90 11.10 30.66
N LYS A 458 -4.67 10.56 30.70
CA LYS A 458 -4.32 9.43 31.58
C LYS A 458 -4.33 9.82 33.06
N LYS A 459 -3.83 11.01 33.40
CA LYS A 459 -3.73 11.47 34.80
C LYS A 459 -5.09 11.81 35.40
N PHE A 460 -5.92 12.52 34.65
CA PHE A 460 -7.22 13.02 35.12
C PHE A 460 -8.39 12.15 34.66
N ASN A 461 -8.12 11.00 34.05
CA ASN A 461 -9.12 10.04 33.56
C ASN A 461 -10.22 10.68 32.68
N ILE A 462 -9.84 11.65 31.85
CA ILE A 462 -10.71 12.36 30.91
C ILE A 462 -10.38 11.92 29.47
N ALA A 463 -11.38 11.73 28.61
CA ALA A 463 -11.11 11.41 27.20
C ALA A 463 -10.39 12.57 26.49
N VAL A 464 -9.40 12.26 25.63
CA VAL A 464 -8.61 13.26 24.88
C VAL A 464 -9.50 14.19 24.06
N SER A 465 -10.57 13.65 23.46
CA SER A 465 -11.56 14.43 22.70
C SER A 465 -12.32 15.40 23.58
N THR A 466 -12.73 14.98 24.78
CA THR A 466 -13.45 15.83 25.75
C THR A 466 -12.56 16.95 26.26
N PHE A 467 -11.31 16.66 26.64
CA PHE A 467 -10.35 17.68 27.04
C PHE A 467 -10.08 18.68 25.91
N THR A 468 -9.89 18.19 24.67
CA THR A 468 -9.69 19.05 23.49
C THR A 468 -10.90 19.96 23.24
N TYR A 469 -12.11 19.40 23.29
CA TYR A 469 -13.33 20.18 23.12
C TYR A 469 -13.48 21.26 24.19
N ARG A 470 -13.22 20.92 25.47
CA ARG A 470 -13.29 21.86 26.59
C ARG A 470 -12.31 23.03 26.44
N VAL A 471 -11.06 22.75 26.08
CA VAL A 471 -10.03 23.80 25.94
C VAL A 471 -10.20 24.59 24.63
N GLU A 472 -10.41 23.92 23.50
CA GLU A 472 -10.34 24.57 22.18
C GLU A 472 -11.69 25.04 21.63
N LYS A 473 -12.80 24.43 22.06
CA LYS A 473 -14.15 24.80 21.59
C LYS A 473 -14.95 25.57 22.63
N LEU A 474 -14.82 25.23 23.91
CA LEU A 474 -15.47 25.95 25.00
C LEU A 474 -14.59 27.04 25.62
N GLY A 475 -13.30 27.10 25.28
CA GLY A 475 -12.38 28.13 25.77
C GLY A 475 -12.03 28.02 27.26
N LEU A 476 -12.25 26.85 27.88
CA LEU A 476 -11.96 26.64 29.31
C LEU A 476 -10.47 26.58 29.58
N SER A 477 -10.07 26.98 30.78
CA SER A 477 -8.68 26.76 31.23
C SER A 477 -8.38 25.26 31.32
N PRO A 478 -7.11 24.83 31.17
CA PRO A 478 -6.73 23.43 31.34
C PRO A 478 -7.16 22.83 32.69
N GLU A 479 -7.12 23.62 33.77
CA GLU A 479 -7.57 23.26 35.12
C GLU A 479 -9.09 23.03 35.18
N GLU A 480 -9.88 23.95 34.64
CA GLU A 480 -11.33 23.81 34.57
C GLU A 480 -11.75 22.64 33.67
N ALA A 481 -11.00 22.44 32.58
CA ALA A 481 -11.26 21.39 31.61
C ALA A 481 -11.10 19.99 32.21
N VAL A 482 -10.20 19.79 33.17
CA VAL A 482 -10.04 18.52 33.88
C VAL A 482 -10.94 18.40 35.12
N SER A 483 -11.33 19.51 35.74
CA SER A 483 -12.10 19.52 36.99
C SER A 483 -13.61 19.36 36.77
N ARG A 484 -14.13 19.75 35.61
CA ARG A 484 -15.56 19.58 35.30
C ARG A 484 -15.92 18.11 35.22
N GLU A 485 -16.91 17.71 36.01
CA GLU A 485 -17.51 16.37 35.93
C GLU A 485 -17.92 16.04 34.49
N LEU A 486 -17.78 14.77 34.12
CA LEU A 486 -18.23 14.28 32.82
C LEU A 486 -19.76 14.31 32.83
N GLY A 487 -20.36 15.18 32.00
CA GLY A 487 -21.81 15.21 31.84
C GLY A 487 -22.36 13.83 31.45
N LEU A 488 -23.61 13.57 31.81
CA LEU A 488 -24.32 12.32 31.47
C LEU A 488 -24.15 12.02 29.98
N THR A 489 -23.48 10.91 29.66
CA THR A 489 -23.14 10.52 28.28
C THR A 489 -24.37 10.05 27.48
N SER A 490 -25.56 10.03 28.12
CA SER A 490 -26.79 9.53 27.52
C SER A 490 -27.79 10.66 27.31
N THR A 491 -28.13 10.93 26.05
CA THR A 491 -29.30 11.74 25.66
C THR A 491 -30.64 11.01 25.91
N LYS A 492 -30.66 9.87 26.62
CA LYS A 492 -31.91 9.22 27.03
C LYS A 492 -32.62 10.10 28.05
N GLY A 493 -33.60 10.86 27.59
CA GLY A 493 -34.52 11.62 28.43
C GLY A 493 -34.75 13.06 27.99
N LEU A 494 -33.88 13.62 27.16
CA LEU A 494 -34.11 14.95 26.57
C LEU A 494 -35.15 14.82 25.45
N LYS A 495 -36.37 15.32 25.72
CA LYS A 495 -37.40 15.46 24.70
C LYS A 495 -36.93 16.49 23.67
N PHE A 496 -37.21 16.23 22.40
CA PHE A 496 -36.88 17.08 21.27
C PHE A 496 -38.11 17.94 20.95
N GLU A 497 -37.98 19.26 21.05
CA GLU A 497 -39.07 20.18 20.71
C GLU A 497 -38.92 20.74 19.31
N PHE A 498 -40.02 20.82 18.58
CA PHE A 498 -40.08 21.41 17.24
C PHE A 498 -41.46 22.05 17.06
N GLU A 499 -41.48 23.34 16.72
CA GLU A 499 -42.71 24.15 16.55
C GLU A 499 -43.67 24.09 17.75
N GLY A 500 -43.13 24.04 18.97
CA GLY A 500 -43.93 24.00 20.21
C GLY A 500 -44.46 22.61 20.59
N GLU A 501 -44.23 21.59 19.76
CA GLU A 501 -44.55 20.20 20.08
C GLU A 501 -43.33 19.42 20.60
N SER A 502 -43.56 18.58 21.62
CA SER A 502 -42.50 17.81 22.29
C SER A 502 -42.50 16.35 21.84
N TYR A 503 -41.37 15.90 21.28
CA TYR A 503 -41.18 14.55 20.74
C TYR A 503 -40.14 13.76 21.53
N PRO A 504 -40.22 12.41 21.57
CA PRO A 504 -39.23 11.58 22.26
C PRO A 504 -37.81 11.67 21.68
N SER A 505 -37.67 12.04 20.40
CA SER A 505 -36.39 12.29 19.73
C SER A 505 -36.63 12.98 18.38
N GLN A 506 -35.60 13.60 17.82
CA GLN A 506 -35.62 14.16 16.46
C GLN A 506 -36.02 13.14 15.39
N THR A 507 -35.65 11.86 15.57
CA THR A 507 -36.02 10.78 14.63
C THR A 507 -37.50 10.40 14.75
N ALA A 508 -38.06 10.47 15.96
CA ALA A 508 -39.48 10.26 16.17
C ALA A 508 -40.30 11.42 15.56
N ALA A 509 -39.88 12.67 15.80
CA ALA A 509 -40.47 13.86 15.17
C ALA A 509 -40.47 13.73 13.64
N ALA A 510 -39.33 13.39 13.04
CA ALA A 510 -39.21 13.22 11.59
C ALA A 510 -40.12 12.11 11.02
N ARG A 511 -40.40 11.03 11.76
CA ARG A 511 -41.32 9.97 11.30
C ARG A 511 -42.79 10.39 11.38
N ILE A 512 -43.15 11.16 12.41
CA ILE A 512 -44.52 11.63 12.63
C ILE A 512 -44.84 12.72 11.59
N LEU A 513 -43.99 13.74 11.50
CA LEU A 513 -44.16 14.87 10.59
C LEU A 513 -44.04 14.45 9.11
N ALA A 514 -43.22 13.44 8.78
CA ALA A 514 -43.17 12.88 7.42
C ALA A 514 -44.52 12.29 6.98
N LYS A 515 -45.23 11.62 7.89
CA LYS A 515 -46.56 11.06 7.58
C LYS A 515 -47.62 12.15 7.49
N GLN A 516 -47.60 13.13 8.40
CA GLN A 516 -48.57 14.22 8.43
C GLN A 516 -48.49 15.11 7.18
N HIS A 517 -47.27 15.43 6.72
CA HIS A 517 -47.06 16.30 5.56
C HIS A 517 -46.80 15.54 4.25
N ILE A 518 -46.97 14.21 4.23
CA ILE A 518 -46.82 13.35 3.04
C ILE A 518 -45.47 13.60 2.33
N ILE A 519 -44.37 13.58 3.09
CA ILE A 519 -43.00 13.68 2.57
C ILE A 519 -42.15 12.50 3.03
N SER A 520 -41.02 12.27 2.37
CA SER A 520 -40.11 11.21 2.80
C SER A 520 -39.51 11.50 4.17
N PHE A 521 -39.27 10.44 4.96
CA PHE A 521 -38.62 10.54 6.26
C PHE A 521 -37.29 11.30 6.20
N ASP A 522 -36.49 11.09 5.16
CA ASP A 522 -35.21 11.78 5.00
C ASP A 522 -35.39 13.27 4.71
N ARG A 523 -36.43 13.67 3.94
CA ARG A 523 -36.77 15.08 3.71
C ARG A 523 -37.28 15.76 4.98
N ALA A 524 -38.16 15.10 5.73
CA ALA A 524 -38.63 15.61 7.02
C ALA A 524 -37.46 15.77 8.01
N ARG A 525 -36.56 14.79 8.08
CA ARG A 525 -35.38 14.84 8.95
C ARG A 525 -34.42 15.98 8.56
N ASP A 526 -34.22 16.22 7.26
CA ASP A 526 -33.41 17.34 6.77
C ASP A 526 -34.05 18.69 7.11
N ARG A 527 -35.35 18.84 6.87
CA ARG A 527 -36.10 20.08 7.14
C ARG A 527 -36.13 20.43 8.62
N ILE A 528 -36.31 19.44 9.50
CA ILE A 528 -36.21 19.60 10.96
C ILE A 528 -34.79 20.02 11.36
N ARG A 529 -33.73 19.44 10.76
CA ARG A 529 -32.34 19.83 11.05
C ARG A 529 -32.04 21.27 10.64
N ARG A 530 -32.68 21.74 9.57
CA ARG A 530 -32.54 23.10 9.03
C ARG A 530 -33.52 24.10 9.66
N ASN A 531 -34.32 23.66 10.64
CA ASN A 531 -35.33 24.45 11.31
C ASN A 531 -36.32 25.14 10.35
N ILE A 532 -36.71 24.45 9.27
CA ILE A 532 -37.64 24.96 8.26
C ILE A 532 -39.07 24.75 8.78
N PRO A 533 -39.92 25.80 8.81
CA PRO A 533 -41.29 25.67 9.30
C PRO A 533 -42.14 24.67 8.51
N THR A 534 -42.99 23.89 9.17
CA THR A 534 -43.83 22.84 8.54
C THR A 534 -44.77 23.39 7.47
N GLU A 535 -45.22 24.63 7.62
CA GLU A 535 -46.02 25.37 6.63
C GLU A 535 -45.37 25.44 5.24
N ARG A 536 -44.02 25.44 5.20
CA ARG A 536 -43.24 25.52 3.94
C ARG A 536 -42.90 24.16 3.36
N TRP A 537 -43.35 23.07 3.98
CA TRP A 537 -42.95 21.72 3.55
C TRP A 537 -43.74 21.25 2.32
N SER A 538 -44.96 21.75 2.13
CA SER A 538 -45.81 21.40 1.00
C SER A 538 -45.44 22.16 -0.29
N SER A 539 -44.71 23.28 -0.17
CA SER A 539 -44.31 24.16 -1.28
C SER A 539 -42.87 23.94 -1.77
N MET A 540 -42.14 22.98 -1.17
CA MET A 540 -40.77 22.56 -1.53
C MET A 540 -40.71 21.07 -1.81
#